data_AF-A0A7C3LT69-F1
#
_entry.id   AF-A0A7C3LT69-F1
#
_cell.length_a   1.000
_cell.length_b   1.000
_cell.length_c   1.000
_cell.angle_alpha   90.00
_cell.angle_beta   90.00
_cell.angle_gamma   90.00
#
_symmetry.space_group_name_H-M   'P 1'
#
loop_
_entity.id
_entity.type
_entity.pdbx_description
1 polymer ?
#
loop_
_entity_poly.entity_id
_entity_poly.type
_entity_poly.pdbx_seq_one_letter_code
_entity_poly.pdbx_strand_id
1 'polypeptide(L)'
;NSSNHNFCEYCSFTDVPARKVHTLEGRAHFFHALTHIEYTAIDLALDHAYRFRNLPVSYYYDWIEVAYEEALHFEMLTEILNKYGVQYGDFPVHDGLWEAARRTQDLLTRMAVIPRYFEANGLDSNLRIRARMESIPFKDRAISVSALDRILEDEIHHVKKGDRWYRFALGDRKKSAEEYFKIIYNIFPDSKRSSKHIHVSARKEAGFSDEEIEYLMNHSGPKQKSNHR
;
A
#
# COMPACT_ATOMS: atom_id res chain seq x y z
N ASN A 1 -3.90 9.75 -34.23
CA ASN A 1 -3.05 10.35 -33.20
C ASN A 1 -3.65 10.06 -31.84
N SER A 2 -3.40 8.86 -31.32
CA SER A 2 -3.87 8.41 -30.01
C SER A 2 -2.81 8.79 -28.99
N SER A 3 -3.11 9.81 -28.19
CA SER A 3 -2.30 10.32 -27.10
C SER A 3 -2.12 9.26 -26.00
N ASN A 4 -1.07 8.45 -26.10
CA ASN A 4 -0.56 7.67 -24.98
C ASN A 4 0.14 8.62 -23.99
N HIS A 5 -0.63 9.34 -23.19
CA HIS A 5 -0.09 10.01 -22.00
C HIS A 5 -0.03 9.00 -20.86
N ASN A 6 0.85 8.00 -20.98
CA ASN A 6 1.31 7.30 -19.79
C ASN A 6 2.24 8.25 -19.06
N PHE A 7 1.82 8.74 -17.89
CA PHE A 7 2.62 9.65 -17.06
C PHE A 7 3.94 9.00 -16.62
N CYS A 8 3.97 7.68 -16.45
CA CYS A 8 5.17 6.89 -16.14
C CYS A 8 5.36 5.74 -17.14
N GLU A 9 6.62 5.32 -17.35
CA GLU A 9 6.94 4.04 -17.99
C GLU A 9 6.68 2.88 -17.02
N TYR A 10 6.06 1.78 -17.48
CA TYR A 10 5.82 0.61 -16.64
C TYR A 10 6.92 -0.44 -16.81
N CYS A 11 7.42 -0.98 -15.70
CA CYS A 11 8.39 -2.07 -15.66
C CYS A 11 7.96 -3.21 -14.72
N SER A 12 8.66 -4.34 -14.81
CA SER A 12 8.42 -5.45 -13.89
C SER A 12 8.93 -5.10 -12.47
N PHE A 13 8.41 -5.79 -11.45
CA PHE A 13 8.81 -5.54 -10.06
C PHE A 13 10.33 -5.68 -9.81
N THR A 14 11.02 -6.54 -10.58
CA THR A 14 12.47 -6.73 -10.46
C THR A 14 13.30 -5.64 -11.14
N ASP A 15 12.68 -4.87 -12.03
CA ASP A 15 13.36 -3.87 -12.87
C ASP A 15 13.19 -2.45 -12.31
N VAL A 16 12.47 -2.29 -11.20
CA VAL A 16 12.29 -0.98 -10.53
C VAL A 16 13.62 -0.53 -9.91
N PRO A 17 14.04 0.74 -10.09
CA PRO A 17 15.28 1.26 -9.53
C PRO A 17 15.40 1.05 -8.00
N ALA A 18 16.63 0.79 -7.55
CA ALA A 18 16.91 0.53 -6.14
C ALA A 18 16.72 1.80 -5.28
N ARG A 19 15.85 1.70 -4.27
CA ARG A 19 15.47 2.79 -3.36
C ARG A 19 16.47 2.97 -2.20
N LYS A 20 17.73 3.21 -2.54
CA LYS A 20 18.84 3.36 -1.58
C LYS A 20 18.80 4.72 -0.87
N VAL A 21 18.00 4.86 0.17
CA VAL A 21 17.77 6.16 0.89
C VAL A 21 19.03 6.87 1.45
N HIS A 22 20.20 6.23 1.45
CA HIS A 22 21.47 6.87 1.84
C HIS A 22 22.06 7.75 0.73
N THR A 23 21.71 7.53 -0.54
CA THR A 23 22.15 8.38 -1.66
C THR A 23 21.05 9.38 -2.04
N LEU A 24 21.45 10.49 -2.68
CA LEU A 24 20.50 11.48 -3.20
C LEU A 24 19.56 10.86 -4.24
N GLU A 25 20.13 10.18 -5.22
CA GLU A 25 19.42 9.46 -6.28
C GLU A 25 18.47 8.39 -5.71
N GLY A 26 18.92 7.62 -4.71
CA GLY A 26 18.10 6.60 -4.08
C GLY A 26 16.93 7.18 -3.26
N ARG A 27 17.06 8.40 -2.73
CA ARG A 27 15.93 9.14 -2.13
C ARG A 27 14.98 9.67 -3.20
N ALA A 28 15.48 10.17 -4.33
CA ALA A 28 14.62 10.60 -5.44
C ALA A 28 13.78 9.43 -5.98
N HIS A 29 14.40 8.27 -6.24
CA HIS A 29 13.68 7.05 -6.61
C HIS A 29 12.68 6.59 -5.56
N PHE A 30 13.02 6.74 -4.27
CA PHE A 30 12.12 6.40 -3.17
C PHE A 30 10.87 7.29 -3.17
N PHE A 31 11.05 8.61 -3.20
CA PHE A 31 9.93 9.56 -3.18
C PHE A 31 9.08 9.48 -4.44
N HIS A 32 9.69 9.26 -5.62
CA HIS A 32 8.94 9.02 -6.85
C HIS A 32 8.08 7.76 -6.75
N ALA A 33 8.65 6.65 -6.25
CA ALA A 33 7.89 5.41 -6.08
C ALA A 33 6.75 5.56 -5.07
N LEU A 34 6.96 6.30 -3.97
CA LEU A 34 5.90 6.59 -3.00
C LEU A 34 4.81 7.47 -3.64
N THR A 35 5.21 8.51 -4.38
CA THR A 35 4.28 9.36 -5.14
C THR A 35 3.42 8.54 -6.10
N HIS A 36 3.99 7.54 -6.77
CA HIS A 36 3.23 6.64 -7.65
C HIS A 36 2.24 5.74 -6.89
N ILE A 37 2.61 5.31 -5.67
CA ILE A 37 1.71 4.54 -4.80
C ILE A 37 0.50 5.41 -4.44
N GLU A 38 0.71 6.65 -3.99
CA GLU A 38 -0.40 7.55 -3.65
C GLU A 38 -1.28 7.87 -4.86
N TYR A 39 -0.67 8.14 -6.03
CA TYR A 39 -1.41 8.33 -7.26
C TYR A 39 -2.32 7.13 -7.59
N THR A 40 -1.78 5.91 -7.44
CA THR A 40 -2.55 4.69 -7.67
C THR A 40 -3.63 4.52 -6.61
N ALA A 41 -3.39 4.93 -5.36
CA ALA A 41 -4.38 4.87 -4.29
C ALA A 41 -5.56 5.82 -4.54
N ILE A 42 -5.34 7.02 -5.10
CA ILE A 42 -6.41 7.91 -5.57
C ILE A 42 -7.33 7.18 -6.56
N ASP A 43 -6.73 6.60 -7.61
CA ASP A 43 -7.48 5.91 -8.65
C ASP A 43 -8.23 4.69 -8.09
N LEU A 44 -7.63 3.94 -7.16
CA LEU A 44 -8.27 2.79 -6.53
C LEU A 44 -9.41 3.19 -5.61
N ALA A 45 -9.26 4.27 -4.83
CA ALA A 45 -10.32 4.82 -3.99
C ALA A 45 -11.52 5.29 -4.84
N LEU A 46 -11.26 5.96 -5.97
CA LEU A 46 -12.30 6.32 -6.93
C LEU A 46 -12.93 5.08 -7.60
N ASP A 47 -12.13 4.07 -7.93
CA ASP A 47 -12.61 2.78 -8.44
C ASP A 47 -13.55 2.11 -7.42
N HIS A 48 -13.21 2.10 -6.12
CA HIS A 48 -14.09 1.59 -5.08
C HIS A 48 -15.42 2.33 -5.06
N ALA A 49 -15.39 3.66 -5.00
CA ALA A 49 -16.58 4.50 -4.95
C ALA A 49 -17.50 4.30 -6.18
N TYR A 50 -16.92 4.06 -7.35
CA TYR A 50 -17.71 3.87 -8.57
C TYR A 50 -18.18 2.42 -8.78
N ARG A 51 -17.26 1.46 -8.68
CA ARG A 51 -17.43 0.06 -9.11
C ARG A 51 -18.49 -0.68 -8.31
N PHE A 52 -18.46 -0.58 -6.99
CA PHE A 52 -19.34 -1.37 -6.12
C PHE A 52 -20.65 -0.63 -5.87
N ARG A 53 -21.70 -1.03 -6.60
CA ARG A 53 -23.02 -0.39 -6.56
C ARG A 53 -23.90 -0.95 -5.45
N ASN A 54 -24.90 -0.17 -5.05
CA ASN A 54 -25.94 -0.54 -4.08
C ASN A 54 -25.39 -0.84 -2.66
N LEU A 55 -24.31 -0.18 -2.29
CA LEU A 55 -23.75 -0.22 -0.93
C LEU A 55 -24.32 0.93 -0.08
N PRO A 56 -24.20 0.86 1.26
CA PRO A 56 -24.61 1.97 2.12
C PRO A 56 -23.90 3.26 1.72
N VAL A 57 -24.57 4.40 1.87
CA VAL A 57 -24.03 5.71 1.47
C VAL A 57 -22.67 6.02 2.13
N SER A 58 -22.45 5.54 3.36
CA SER A 58 -21.17 5.66 4.06
C SER A 58 -20.01 5.01 3.30
N TYR A 59 -20.24 3.94 2.53
CA TYR A 59 -19.21 3.31 1.71
C TYR A 59 -18.62 4.31 0.73
N TYR A 60 -19.49 5.01 0.01
CA TYR A 60 -19.07 5.99 -0.98
C TYR A 60 -18.36 7.17 -0.34
N TYR A 61 -18.85 7.66 0.81
CA TYR A 61 -18.17 8.73 1.54
C TYR A 61 -16.76 8.33 1.98
N ASP A 62 -16.57 7.14 2.53
CA ASP A 62 -15.25 6.71 2.97
C ASP A 62 -14.25 6.69 1.83
N TRP A 63 -14.62 6.16 0.66
CA TRP A 63 -13.68 6.06 -0.47
C TRP A 63 -13.46 7.39 -1.18
N ILE A 64 -14.43 8.30 -1.17
CA ILE A 64 -14.19 9.67 -1.65
C ILE A 64 -13.27 10.43 -0.68
N GLU A 65 -13.42 10.21 0.63
CA GLU A 65 -12.52 10.77 1.64
C GLU A 65 -11.09 10.22 1.47
N VAL A 66 -10.93 8.90 1.32
CA VAL A 66 -9.61 8.31 1.03
C VAL A 66 -9.02 8.91 -0.25
N ALA A 67 -9.78 8.97 -1.36
CA ALA A 67 -9.27 9.55 -2.60
C ALA A 67 -8.78 11.00 -2.43
N TYR A 68 -9.43 11.78 -1.57
CA TYR A 68 -9.01 13.13 -1.24
C TYR A 68 -7.73 13.15 -0.39
N GLU A 69 -7.64 12.31 0.64
CA GLU A 69 -6.45 12.19 1.49
C GLU A 69 -5.22 11.75 0.67
N GLU A 70 -5.38 10.78 -0.24
CA GLU A 70 -4.28 10.33 -1.11
C GLU A 70 -3.86 11.40 -2.14
N ALA A 71 -4.79 12.27 -2.55
CA ALA A 71 -4.43 13.43 -3.38
C ALA A 71 -3.56 14.43 -2.61
N LEU A 72 -3.84 14.66 -1.32
CA LEU A 72 -2.99 15.49 -0.47
C LEU A 72 -1.62 14.86 -0.25
N HIS A 73 -1.55 13.54 -0.07
CA HIS A 73 -0.28 12.82 0.01
C HIS A 73 0.53 12.95 -1.29
N PHE A 74 -0.12 12.73 -2.43
CA PHE A 74 0.48 12.88 -3.75
C PHE A 74 1.06 14.28 -3.97
N GLU A 75 0.31 15.33 -3.64
CA GLU A 75 0.77 16.72 -3.76
C GLU A 75 1.99 16.99 -2.86
N MET A 76 1.90 16.61 -1.58
CA MET A 76 2.99 16.75 -0.61
C MET A 76 4.27 16.04 -1.09
N LEU A 77 4.16 14.82 -1.60
CA LEU A 77 5.30 14.04 -2.08
C LEU A 77 5.86 14.60 -3.39
N THR A 78 5.01 15.13 -4.28
CA THR A 78 5.43 15.82 -5.50
C THR A 78 6.26 17.07 -5.18
N GLU A 79 5.85 17.85 -4.17
CA GLU A 79 6.66 18.98 -3.70
C GLU A 79 8.03 18.55 -3.18
N ILE A 80 8.10 17.43 -2.44
CA ILE A 80 9.36 16.85 -1.98
C ILE A 80 10.21 16.41 -3.18
N LEU A 81 9.61 15.72 -4.16
CA LEU A 81 10.30 15.22 -5.34
C LEU A 81 10.92 16.35 -6.17
N ASN A 82 10.20 17.46 -6.34
CA ASN A 82 10.69 18.65 -7.02
C ASN A 82 11.96 19.23 -6.37
N LYS A 83 12.12 19.10 -5.04
CA LYS A 83 13.35 19.52 -4.33
C LYS A 83 14.56 18.67 -4.68
N TYR A 84 14.35 17.44 -5.15
CA TYR A 84 15.40 16.57 -5.70
C TYR A 84 15.71 16.86 -7.18
N GLY A 85 15.01 17.80 -7.82
CA GLY A 85 15.16 18.11 -9.24
C GLY A 85 14.57 17.04 -10.16
N VAL A 86 13.61 16.27 -9.64
CA VAL A 86 12.90 15.18 -10.35
C VAL A 86 11.41 15.50 -10.36
N GLN A 87 10.72 15.08 -11.40
CA GLN A 87 9.27 15.19 -11.55
C GLN A 87 8.61 13.80 -11.48
N TYR A 88 7.33 13.78 -11.10
CA TYR A 88 6.54 12.56 -11.24
C TYR A 88 6.47 12.18 -12.73
N GLY A 89 6.77 10.91 -13.02
CA GLY A 89 6.94 10.41 -14.39
C GLY A 89 8.38 10.18 -14.87
N ASP A 90 9.38 10.75 -14.19
CA ASP A 90 10.79 10.65 -14.63
C ASP A 90 11.41 9.25 -14.48
N PHE A 91 10.84 8.41 -13.61
CA PHE A 91 11.31 7.05 -13.36
C PHE A 91 10.24 6.01 -13.70
N PRO A 92 10.65 4.79 -14.09
CA PRO A 92 9.71 3.70 -14.33
C PRO A 92 9.09 3.20 -13.03
N VAL A 93 7.87 2.69 -13.14
CA VAL A 93 7.03 2.23 -12.02
C VAL A 93 6.52 0.82 -12.25
N HIS A 94 6.15 0.13 -11.18
CA HIS A 94 5.49 -1.17 -11.27
C HIS A 94 3.99 -1.04 -11.03
N ASP A 95 3.19 -1.90 -11.66
CA ASP A 95 1.72 -1.86 -11.66
C ASP A 95 1.08 -2.78 -10.60
N GLY A 96 1.79 -3.07 -9.51
CA GLY A 96 1.43 -4.14 -8.56
C GLY A 96 0.04 -3.97 -7.92
N LEU A 97 -0.34 -2.74 -7.56
CA LEU A 97 -1.66 -2.42 -7.02
C LEU A 97 -2.77 -2.53 -8.09
N TRP A 98 -2.46 -2.17 -9.33
CA TRP A 98 -3.38 -2.36 -10.46
C TRP A 98 -3.60 -3.82 -10.83
N GLU A 99 -2.55 -4.64 -10.77
CA GLU A 99 -2.67 -6.09 -10.90
C GLU A 99 -3.58 -6.65 -9.79
N ALA A 100 -3.40 -6.20 -8.54
CA ALA A 100 -4.28 -6.57 -7.43
C ALA A 100 -5.73 -6.22 -7.69
N ALA A 101 -5.99 -5.03 -8.22
CA ALA A 101 -7.33 -4.59 -8.57
C ALA A 101 -7.93 -5.48 -9.66
N ARG A 102 -7.17 -5.79 -10.72
CA ARG A 102 -7.60 -6.70 -11.80
C ARG A 102 -7.95 -8.09 -11.28
N ARG A 103 -7.23 -8.60 -10.29
CA ARG A 103 -7.46 -9.93 -9.69
C ARG A 103 -8.55 -9.97 -8.62
N THR A 104 -9.04 -8.82 -8.18
CA THR A 104 -10.06 -8.70 -7.13
C THR A 104 -11.25 -7.89 -7.62
N GLN A 105 -12.12 -8.55 -8.39
CA GLN A 105 -13.28 -7.90 -9.01
C GLN A 105 -14.52 -7.89 -8.11
N ASP A 106 -14.60 -8.77 -7.11
CA ASP A 106 -15.68 -8.79 -6.12
C ASP A 106 -15.32 -8.01 -4.85
N LEU A 107 -16.33 -7.51 -4.14
CA LEU A 107 -16.14 -6.66 -2.97
C LEU A 107 -15.33 -7.35 -1.86
N LEU A 108 -15.59 -8.63 -1.58
CA LEU A 108 -14.94 -9.32 -0.46
C LEU A 108 -13.44 -9.47 -0.71
N THR A 109 -13.06 -10.00 -1.88
CA THR A 109 -11.63 -10.16 -2.20
C THR A 109 -10.95 -8.82 -2.35
N ARG A 110 -11.64 -7.82 -2.92
CA ARG A 110 -11.11 -6.48 -3.08
C ARG A 110 -10.80 -5.82 -1.73
N MET A 111 -11.75 -5.82 -0.79
CA MET A 111 -11.57 -5.25 0.55
C MET A 111 -10.52 -6.02 1.36
N ALA A 112 -10.46 -7.35 1.21
CA ALA A 112 -9.48 -8.17 1.91
C ALA A 112 -8.04 -7.87 1.46
N VAL A 113 -7.83 -7.69 0.15
CA VAL A 113 -6.48 -7.67 -0.42
C VAL A 113 -5.89 -6.27 -0.49
N ILE A 114 -6.62 -5.28 -1.00
CA ILE A 114 -6.05 -3.96 -1.25
C ILE A 114 -6.06 -3.11 0.02
N PRO A 115 -7.22 -2.59 0.47
CA PRO A 115 -7.22 -1.64 1.57
C PRO A 115 -7.00 -2.27 2.93
N ARG A 116 -7.07 -3.60 3.06
CA ARG A 116 -6.78 -4.27 4.33
C ARG A 116 -5.39 -4.88 4.36
N TYR A 117 -5.01 -5.71 3.38
CA TYR A 117 -3.73 -6.40 3.43
C TYR A 117 -2.57 -5.57 2.88
N PHE A 118 -2.69 -4.99 1.69
CA PHE A 118 -1.58 -4.24 1.08
C PHE A 118 -1.32 -2.89 1.74
N GLU A 119 -2.35 -2.11 2.07
CA GLU A 119 -2.17 -0.88 2.87
C GLU A 119 -1.56 -1.19 4.25
N ALA A 120 -1.99 -2.27 4.93
CA ALA A 120 -1.38 -2.66 6.20
C ALA A 120 0.10 -3.09 6.07
N ASN A 121 0.53 -3.59 4.90
CA ASN A 121 1.96 -3.82 4.62
C ASN A 121 2.72 -2.51 4.37
N GLY A 122 2.00 -1.45 3.96
CA GLY A 122 2.46 -0.06 3.95
C GLY A 122 2.83 0.41 5.36
N LEU A 123 1.98 0.16 6.37
CA LEU A 123 2.26 0.49 7.78
C LEU A 123 3.59 -0.13 8.27
N ASP A 124 3.79 -1.41 7.97
CA ASP A 124 5.01 -2.14 8.33
C ASP A 124 6.26 -1.56 7.63
N SER A 125 6.10 -1.22 6.35
CA SER A 125 7.18 -0.67 5.52
C SER A 125 7.55 0.75 5.94
N ASN A 126 6.55 1.59 6.24
CA ASN A 126 6.71 2.97 6.65
C ASN A 126 7.52 3.03 7.95
N LEU A 127 7.16 2.25 8.98
CA LEU A 127 7.92 2.17 10.25
C LEU A 127 9.42 2.00 10.02
N ARG A 128 9.77 1.08 9.11
CA ARG A 128 11.16 0.70 8.83
C ARG A 128 11.89 1.77 8.02
N ILE A 129 11.22 2.33 7.02
CA ILE A 129 11.79 3.35 6.14
C ILE A 129 11.95 4.66 6.89
N ARG A 130 10.95 5.06 7.66
CA ARG A 130 10.99 6.22 8.55
C ARG A 130 12.16 6.14 9.52
N ALA A 131 12.32 5.03 10.25
CA ALA A 131 13.44 4.85 11.17
C ALA A 131 14.81 4.96 10.47
N ARG A 132 14.91 4.43 9.24
CA ARG A 132 16.12 4.55 8.41
C ARG A 132 16.35 5.97 7.90
N MET A 133 15.28 6.70 7.56
CA MET A 133 15.35 8.08 7.08
C MET A 133 15.84 9.01 8.21
N GLU A 134 15.32 8.80 9.43
CA GLU A 134 15.72 9.56 10.62
C GLU A 134 17.21 9.33 10.96
N SER A 135 17.69 8.09 10.82
CA SER A 135 19.05 7.71 11.19
C SER A 135 20.16 8.20 10.25
N ILE A 136 19.82 8.75 9.08
CA ILE A 136 20.78 9.22 8.09
C ILE A 136 20.75 10.75 8.03
N PRO A 137 21.88 11.46 8.19
CA PRO A 137 21.92 12.91 8.02
C PRO A 137 21.88 13.27 6.52
N PHE A 138 20.91 14.08 6.12
CA PHE A 138 20.86 14.69 4.78
C PHE A 138 19.99 15.97 4.79
N LYS A 139 20.15 16.80 3.76
CA LYS A 139 19.34 18.01 3.54
C LYS A 139 17.87 17.62 3.36
N ASP A 140 16.96 18.33 4.01
CA ASP A 140 15.50 18.10 3.97
C ASP A 140 14.99 16.84 4.71
N ARG A 141 15.83 16.18 5.53
CA ARG A 141 15.44 15.03 6.37
C ARG A 141 14.17 15.25 7.17
N ALA A 142 14.03 16.41 7.81
CA ALA A 142 12.87 16.72 8.65
C ALA A 142 11.56 16.70 7.85
N ILE A 143 11.57 17.22 6.62
CA ILE A 143 10.41 17.23 5.73
C ILE A 143 10.09 15.81 5.27
N SER A 144 11.13 15.04 4.89
CA SER A 144 11.00 13.63 4.52
C SER A 144 10.36 12.77 5.61
N VAL A 145 10.77 12.96 6.87
CA VAL A 145 10.23 12.20 8.00
C VAL A 145 8.82 12.66 8.34
N SER A 146 8.56 13.97 8.34
CA SER A 146 7.22 14.53 8.59
C SER A 146 6.19 14.05 7.56
N ALA A 147 6.58 13.89 6.30
CA ALA A 147 5.69 13.35 5.27
C ALA A 147 5.34 11.89 5.53
N LEU A 148 6.33 11.07 5.93
CA LEU A 148 6.10 9.67 6.28
C LEU A 148 5.23 9.52 7.53
N ASP A 149 5.38 10.42 8.51
CA ASP A 149 4.53 10.49 9.70
C ASP A 149 3.09 10.80 9.35
N ARG A 150 2.87 11.85 8.54
CA ARG A 150 1.53 12.22 8.05
C ARG A 150 0.85 11.05 7.33
N ILE A 151 1.55 10.44 6.37
CA ILE A 151 1.00 9.29 5.61
C ILE A 151 0.68 8.15 6.57
N LEU A 152 1.55 7.83 7.53
CA LEU A 152 1.31 6.74 8.50
C LEU A 152 0.04 6.99 9.35
N GLU A 153 -0.17 8.23 9.79
CA GLU A 153 -1.34 8.60 10.59
C GLU A 153 -2.65 8.37 9.82
N ASP A 154 -2.68 8.78 8.55
CA ASP A 154 -3.87 8.67 7.70
C ASP A 154 -4.10 7.21 7.23
N GLU A 155 -3.04 6.47 6.91
CA GLU A 155 -3.09 5.05 6.49
C GLU A 155 -3.68 4.11 7.54
N ILE A 156 -3.50 4.38 8.83
CA ILE A 156 -4.16 3.60 9.90
C ILE A 156 -5.69 3.69 9.75
N HIS A 157 -6.21 4.87 9.39
CA HIS A 157 -7.63 5.10 9.17
C HIS A 157 -8.11 4.48 7.86
N HIS A 158 -7.29 4.50 6.80
CA HIS A 158 -7.58 3.84 5.52
C HIS A 158 -7.71 2.33 5.69
N VAL A 159 -6.74 1.71 6.37
CA VAL A 159 -6.78 0.28 6.67
C VAL A 159 -8.00 -0.09 7.51
N LYS A 160 -8.39 0.79 8.45
CA LYS A 160 -9.61 0.63 9.26
C LYS A 160 -10.89 0.69 8.43
N LYS A 161 -10.95 1.57 7.43
CA LYS A 161 -12.06 1.62 6.45
C LYS A 161 -12.09 0.31 5.63
N GLY A 162 -10.94 -0.15 5.15
CA GLY A 162 -10.80 -1.43 4.46
C GLY A 162 -11.28 -2.62 5.30
N ASP A 163 -10.87 -2.69 6.56
CA ASP A 163 -11.27 -3.70 7.54
C ASP A 163 -12.79 -3.69 7.82
N ARG A 164 -13.38 -2.50 8.02
CA ARG A 164 -14.83 -2.35 8.18
C ARG A 164 -15.58 -2.93 6.99
N TRP A 165 -15.18 -2.56 5.77
CA TRP A 165 -15.89 -3.00 4.56
C TRP A 165 -15.60 -4.44 4.17
N TYR A 166 -14.42 -4.98 4.54
CA TYR A 166 -14.16 -6.41 4.49
C TYR A 166 -15.15 -7.18 5.37
N ARG A 167 -15.34 -6.76 6.63
CA ARG A 167 -16.30 -7.40 7.55
C ARG A 167 -17.75 -7.28 7.08
N PHE A 168 -18.10 -6.14 6.49
CA PHE A 168 -19.40 -5.96 5.83
C PHE A 168 -19.59 -6.97 4.69
N ALA A 169 -18.61 -7.09 3.78
CA ALA A 169 -18.67 -7.99 2.64
C ALA A 169 -18.64 -9.48 3.04
N LEU A 170 -18.02 -9.79 4.18
CA LEU A 170 -17.96 -11.15 4.73
C LEU A 170 -19.33 -11.61 5.27
N GLY A 171 -20.14 -10.67 5.79
CA GLY A 171 -21.44 -10.97 6.38
C GLY A 171 -21.35 -11.95 7.55
N ASP A 172 -22.19 -12.98 7.52
CA ASP A 172 -22.30 -14.02 8.56
C ASP A 172 -21.27 -15.16 8.41
N ARG A 173 -20.38 -15.08 7.41
CA ARG A 173 -19.34 -16.11 7.22
C ARG A 173 -18.36 -16.12 8.40
N LYS A 174 -17.71 -17.27 8.63
CA LYS A 174 -16.74 -17.45 9.71
C LYS A 174 -15.63 -16.40 9.62
N LYS A 175 -15.42 -15.69 10.74
CA LYS A 175 -14.32 -14.74 10.94
C LYS A 175 -13.18 -15.50 11.62
N SER A 176 -12.24 -16.03 10.84
CA SER A 176 -10.98 -16.54 11.37
C SER A 176 -9.80 -15.99 10.57
N ALA A 177 -8.65 -15.87 11.23
CA ALA A 177 -7.43 -15.40 10.58
C ALA A 177 -7.07 -16.29 9.38
N GLU A 178 -7.21 -17.60 9.54
CA GLU A 178 -6.93 -18.56 8.47
C GLU A 178 -7.75 -18.30 7.19
N GLU A 179 -9.06 -18.06 7.31
CA GLU A 179 -9.91 -17.84 6.13
C GLU A 179 -9.62 -16.48 5.48
N TYR A 180 -9.32 -15.46 6.27
CA TYR A 180 -8.86 -14.17 5.75
C TYR A 180 -7.56 -14.32 4.94
N PHE A 181 -6.53 -14.96 5.52
CA PHE A 181 -5.25 -15.13 4.84
C PHE A 181 -5.32 -16.11 3.66
N LYS A 182 -6.25 -17.07 3.68
CA LYS A 182 -6.52 -17.95 2.53
C LYS A 182 -7.02 -17.16 1.32
N ILE A 183 -7.86 -16.15 1.50
CA ILE A 183 -8.27 -15.24 0.39
C ILE A 183 -7.01 -14.62 -0.24
N ILE A 184 -6.17 -14.03 0.60
CA ILE A 184 -4.95 -13.33 0.17
C ILE A 184 -4.01 -14.29 -0.57
N TYR A 185 -3.73 -15.47 -0.01
CA TYR A 185 -2.74 -16.40 -0.57
C TYR A 185 -3.24 -17.18 -1.78
N ASN A 186 -4.55 -17.34 -1.95
CA ASN A 186 -5.10 -17.89 -3.18
C ASN A 186 -4.90 -16.93 -4.36
N ILE A 187 -5.02 -15.63 -4.10
CA ILE A 187 -4.78 -14.60 -5.11
C ILE A 187 -3.26 -14.38 -5.24
N PHE A 188 -2.53 -14.18 -4.16
CA PHE A 188 -1.09 -13.92 -4.17
C PHE A 188 -0.31 -15.00 -3.41
N PRO A 189 0.00 -16.16 -4.04
CA PRO A 189 0.75 -17.22 -3.36
C PRO A 189 2.12 -16.78 -2.82
N ASP A 190 2.79 -15.86 -3.53
CA ASP A 190 4.11 -15.33 -3.17
C ASP A 190 4.07 -14.28 -2.03
N SER A 191 2.87 -13.85 -1.60
CA SER A 191 2.72 -12.94 -0.45
C SER A 191 2.83 -13.66 0.90
N LYS A 192 2.95 -14.99 0.90
CA LYS A 192 3.28 -15.79 2.10
C LYS A 192 4.70 -15.47 2.57
N ARG A 193 4.87 -14.35 3.28
CA ARG A 193 6.13 -13.96 3.90
C ARG A 193 5.86 -13.64 5.36
N SER A 194 6.54 -14.34 6.26
CA SER A 194 6.62 -13.90 7.66
C SER A 194 7.32 -12.55 7.68
N SER A 195 6.61 -11.52 8.12
CA SER A 195 7.23 -10.23 8.42
C SER A 195 7.68 -10.26 9.87
N LYS A 196 9.00 -10.33 10.10
CA LYS A 196 9.58 -10.10 11.44
C LYS A 196 9.39 -8.66 11.93
N HIS A 197 8.83 -7.78 11.09
CA HIS A 197 8.76 -6.34 11.30
C HIS A 197 7.34 -5.82 11.08
N ILE A 198 6.39 -6.41 11.81
CA ILE A 198 4.99 -5.98 11.79
C ILE A 198 4.79 -4.81 12.74
N HIS A 199 4.06 -3.78 12.29
CA HIS A 199 3.63 -2.66 13.12
C HIS A 199 2.39 -3.05 13.94
N VAL A 200 2.61 -3.83 15.02
CA VAL A 200 1.53 -4.45 15.81
C VAL A 200 0.51 -3.43 16.31
N SER A 201 0.93 -2.32 16.90
CA SER A 201 0.00 -1.30 17.42
C SER A 201 -0.87 -0.67 16.32
N ALA A 202 -0.27 -0.23 15.22
CA ALA A 202 -0.98 0.34 14.08
C ALA A 202 -1.98 -0.65 13.46
N ARG A 203 -1.59 -1.92 13.29
CA ARG A 203 -2.52 -2.95 12.79
C ARG A 203 -3.68 -3.20 13.74
N LYS A 204 -3.46 -3.23 15.07
CA LYS A 204 -4.55 -3.34 16.05
C LYS A 204 -5.50 -2.16 15.98
N GLU A 205 -4.95 -0.96 15.90
CA GLU A 205 -5.72 0.28 15.77
C GLU A 205 -6.55 0.30 14.48
N ALA A 206 -5.98 -0.22 13.40
CA ALA A 206 -6.65 -0.41 12.11
C ALA A 206 -7.64 -1.60 12.09
N GLY A 207 -7.78 -2.34 13.18
CA GLY A 207 -8.82 -3.36 13.35
C GLY A 207 -8.37 -4.82 13.20
N PHE A 208 -7.08 -5.13 13.08
CA PHE A 208 -6.60 -6.51 13.11
C PHE A 208 -6.77 -7.13 14.51
N SER A 209 -7.23 -8.38 14.57
CA SER A 209 -7.31 -9.13 15.83
C SER A 209 -5.94 -9.66 16.28
N ASP A 210 -5.84 -10.05 17.56
CA ASP A 210 -4.66 -10.75 18.07
C ASP A 210 -4.39 -12.05 17.31
N GLU A 211 -5.44 -12.81 16.96
CA GLU A 211 -5.33 -14.02 16.15
C GLU A 211 -4.75 -13.73 14.76
N GLU A 212 -5.17 -12.65 14.10
CA GLU A 212 -4.66 -12.26 12.78
C GLU A 212 -3.20 -11.82 12.84
N ILE A 213 -2.80 -11.10 13.89
CA ILE A 213 -1.42 -10.67 14.11
C ILE A 213 -0.53 -11.88 14.42
N GLU A 214 -0.97 -12.77 15.30
CA GLU A 214 -0.25 -13.99 15.62
C GLU A 214 -0.09 -14.88 14.38
N TYR A 215 -1.16 -14.99 13.57
CA TYR A 215 -1.11 -15.73 12.31
C TYR A 215 0.00 -15.21 11.39
N LEU A 216 0.10 -13.88 11.19
CA LEU A 216 1.14 -13.25 10.38
C LEU A 216 2.56 -13.49 10.91
N MET A 217 2.72 -13.48 12.23
CA MET A 217 4.04 -13.69 12.86
C MET A 217 4.51 -15.15 12.72
N ASN A 218 3.58 -16.11 12.84
CA ASN A 218 3.89 -17.53 12.93
C ASN A 218 3.84 -18.28 11.59
N HIS A 219 3.02 -17.86 10.62
CA HIS A 219 2.84 -18.57 9.35
C HIS A 219 3.84 -18.08 8.30
N SER A 220 5.04 -18.66 8.34
CA SER A 220 6.02 -18.53 7.26
C SER A 220 5.52 -19.22 5.99
N GLY A 221 5.55 -18.53 4.85
CA GLY A 221 5.45 -19.22 3.56
C GLY A 221 6.56 -20.25 3.37
N PRO A 222 6.36 -21.28 2.54
CA PRO A 222 7.42 -22.23 2.25
C PRO A 222 8.65 -21.48 1.72
N LYS A 223 9.84 -21.83 2.23
CA LYS A 223 11.11 -21.41 1.60
C LYS A 223 11.04 -21.87 0.15
N GLN A 224 11.05 -20.95 -0.81
CA GLN A 224 11.30 -21.32 -2.20
C GLN A 224 12.63 -22.09 -2.22
N LYS A 225 12.58 -23.37 -2.58
CA LYS A 225 13.79 -24.09 -2.98
C LYS A 225 14.29 -23.38 -4.22
N SER A 226 15.50 -22.85 -4.17
CA SER A 226 16.21 -22.38 -5.35
C SER A 226 16.36 -23.55 -6.31
N ASN A 227 15.56 -23.59 -7.37
CA ASN A 227 15.85 -24.43 -8.51
C ASN A 227 16.97 -23.73 -9.29
N HIS A 228 18.21 -24.03 -8.92
CA HIS A 228 19.32 -23.91 -9.85
C HIS A 228 19.28 -25.11 -10.79
N ARG A 229 18.96 -24.84 -12.06
CA ARG A 229 19.39 -25.63 -13.20
C ARG A 229 20.08 -24.70 -14.16
#